data_AF-A0A4U5JVZ9-F1
#
_entry.id   AF-A0A4U5JVZ9-F1
#
_cell.length_a   1.000
_cell.length_b   1.000
_cell.length_c   1.000
_cell.angle_alpha   90.00
_cell.angle_beta   90.00
_cell.angle_gamma   90.00
#
_symmetry.space_group_name_H-M   'P 1'
#
loop_
_entity.id
_entity.type
_entity.pdbx_description
1 polymer ?
#
loop_
_entity_poly.entity_id
_entity_poly.type
_entity_poly.pdbx_seq_one_letter_code
_entity_poly.pdbx_strand_id
1 'polypeptide(L)' 'MTIRYVTIKKFEELTGYTTKAVQSKMARGDWLLDREYLKAPDGRILMDLQGFERWVESSALMLADRVTFGRPRRDR' A
#
# COMPACT_ATOMS: atom_id res chain seq x y z
N MET A 1 10.63 6.41 19.87
CA MET A 1 10.10 7.36 18.88
C MET A 1 9.86 6.62 17.59
N THR A 2 8.61 6.47 17.16
CA THR A 2 8.26 5.80 15.90
C THR A 2 8.12 6.85 14.80
N ILE A 3 8.91 6.72 13.72
CA ILE A 3 8.77 7.55 12.53
C ILE A 3 7.55 7.04 11.76
N ARG A 4 6.50 7.85 11.68
CA ARG A 4 5.26 7.48 10.96
C ARG A 4 5.29 7.86 9.49
N TYR A 5 5.87 9.03 9.19
CA TYR A 5 5.87 9.60 7.85
C TYR A 5 7.27 9.62 7.27
N VAL A 6 7.43 9.08 6.07
CA VAL A 6 8.72 9.01 5.38
C VAL A 6 8.60 9.53 3.95
N THR A 7 9.70 10.00 3.38
CA THR A 7 9.73 10.39 1.97
C THR A 7 9.67 9.15 1.08
N ILE A 8 9.25 9.31 -0.18
CA ILE A 8 9.19 8.19 -1.15
C ILE A 8 10.56 7.50 -1.28
N LYS A 9 11.67 8.26 -1.30
CA LYS A 9 13.02 7.67 -1.35
C LYS A 9 13.31 6.78 -0.16
N LYS A 10 12.95 7.22 1.05
CA LYS A 10 13.18 6.42 2.25
C LYS A 10 12.24 5.21 2.31
N PHE A 11 11.00 5.38 1.85
CA PHE A 11 10.04 4.29 1.71
C PHE A 11 10.55 3.20 0.75
N GLU A 12 11.18 3.61 -0.36
CA GLU A 12 11.81 2.71 -1.33
C GLU A 12 12.94 1.90 -0.70
N GLU A 13 13.81 2.52 0.09
CA GLU A 13 14.86 1.82 0.85
C GLU A 13 14.30 0.83 1.89
N LEU A 14 13.19 1.19 2.56
CA LEU A 14 12.63 0.38 3.66
C LEU A 14 11.82 -0.81 3.16
N THR A 15 11.04 -0.64 2.09
CA THR A 15 10.07 -1.62 1.62
C THR A 15 10.49 -2.34 0.34
N GLY A 16 11.50 -1.82 -0.37
CA GLY A 16 11.90 -2.29 -1.70
C GLY A 16 10.98 -1.85 -2.83
N TYR A 17 9.97 -1.01 -2.57
CA TYR A 17 9.10 -0.48 -3.61
C TYR A 17 9.78 0.66 -4.37
N THR A 18 9.86 0.54 -5.69
CA THR A 18 10.39 1.64 -6.50
C THR A 18 9.47 2.85 -6.47
N THR A 19 10.03 4.06 -6.59
CA THR A 19 9.28 5.31 -6.75
C THR A 19 8.22 5.22 -7.87
N LYS A 20 8.51 4.51 -8.97
CA LYS A 20 7.56 4.29 -10.07
C LYS A 20 6.37 3.43 -9.63
N ALA A 21 6.61 2.38 -8.84
CA ALA A 21 5.54 1.53 -8.32
C ALA A 21 4.61 2.32 -7.40
N VAL A 22 5.18 3.14 -6.52
CA VAL A 22 4.44 4.06 -5.63
C VAL A 22 3.56 5.01 -6.44
N GLN A 23 4.12 5.71 -7.43
CA GLN A 23 3.35 6.61 -8.29
C GLN A 23 2.26 5.88 -9.08
N SER A 24 2.56 4.66 -9.57
CA SER A 24 1.58 3.85 -10.29
C SER A 24 0.42 3.39 -9.40
N LYS A 25 0.67 3.18 -8.10
CA LYS A 25 -0.36 2.84 -7.10
C LYS A 25 -1.23 4.05 -6.76
N MET A 26 -0.62 5.22 -6.61
CA MET A 26 -1.33 6.49 -6.44
C MET A 26 -2.19 6.81 -7.67
N ALA A 27 -1.65 6.66 -8.88
CA ALA A 27 -2.35 6.94 -10.13
C ALA A 27 -3.53 5.98 -10.39
N ARG A 28 -3.41 4.72 -9.95
CA ARG A 28 -4.51 3.74 -10.02
C ARG A 28 -5.61 3.99 -8.98
N GLY A 29 -5.35 4.79 -7.95
CA GLY A 29 -6.25 4.97 -6.82
C GLY A 29 -6.23 3.79 -5.83
N ASP A 30 -5.24 2.90 -5.93
CA ASP A 30 -5.03 1.81 -4.96
C ASP A 30 -4.65 2.38 -3.58
N TRP A 31 -3.95 3.51 -3.58
CA TRP A 31 -3.56 4.27 -2.40
C TRP A 31 -4.30 5.61 -2.41
N LEU A 32 -4.80 6.02 -1.26
CA LEU A 32 -5.63 7.20 -1.05
C LEU A 32 -4.85 8.28 -0.28
N LEU A 33 -5.10 9.53 -0.66
CA LEU A 33 -4.59 10.70 0.04
C LEU A 33 -5.17 10.72 1.46
N ASP A 34 -4.33 11.06 2.44
CA ASP A 34 -4.62 11.07 3.89
C ASP A 34 -4.74 9.68 4.54
N ARG A 35 -4.58 8.59 3.76
CA ARG A 35 -4.64 7.22 4.27
C ARG A 35 -3.31 6.48 4.14
N GLU A 36 -2.83 6.28 2.92
CA GLU A 36 -1.53 5.62 2.66
C GLU A 36 -0.43 6.64 2.35
N TYR A 37 -0.78 7.83 1.87
CA TYR A 37 0.15 8.92 1.61
C TYR A 37 -0.48 10.29 1.88
N LEU A 38 0.35 11.28 2.17
CA LEU A 38 -0.08 12.65 2.47
C LEU A 38 0.72 13.64 1.65
N LYS A 39 0.08 14.76 1.32
CA LYS A 39 0.74 15.89 0.68
C LYS A 39 1.11 16.90 1.75
N ALA A 40 2.42 17.05 1.99
CA ALA A 40 2.94 18.07 2.89
C ALA A 40 2.56 19.47 2.39
N PRO A 41 2.48 20.47 3.28
CA PRO A 41 2.25 21.87 2.89
C PRO A 41 3.33 22.41 1.94
N ASP A 42 4.53 21.83 1.97
CA ASP A 42 5.65 22.11 1.05
C ASP A 42 5.52 21.41 -0.33
N GLY A 43 4.35 20.81 -0.61
CA GLY A 43 4.06 20.13 -1.87
C GLY A 43 4.69 18.73 -2.03
N ARG A 44 5.52 18.30 -1.08
CA ARG A 44 6.15 16.96 -1.07
C ARG A 44 5.15 15.87 -0.69
N ILE A 45 5.33 14.68 -1.27
CA ILE A 45 4.57 13.49 -0.90
C ILE A 45 5.30 12.75 0.23
N LEU A 46 4.58 12.47 1.31
CA LEU A 46 5.00 11.65 2.42
C LEU A 46 4.19 10.36 2.43
N MET A 47 4.85 9.24 2.71
CA MET A 47 4.24 7.93 2.87
C MET A 47 3.93 7.70 4.35
N ASP A 48 2.71 7.27 4.67
CA ASP A 48 2.35 6.81 6.02
C ASP A 48 2.67 5.32 6.15
N LEU A 49 3.65 4.97 6.97
CA LEU A 49 4.05 3.57 7.19
C LEU A 49 2.92 2.76 7.84
N GLN A 50 2.17 3.34 8.78
CA GLN A 50 1.03 2.63 9.40
C GLN A 50 -0.12 2.44 8.40
N GLY A 51 -0.37 3.45 7.57
CA GLY A 51 -1.37 3.35 6.49
C GLY A 51 -1.01 2.22 5.53
N PHE A 52 0.25 2.15 5.13
CA PHE A 52 0.77 1.08 4.30
C PHE A 52 0.66 -0.31 4.96
N GLU A 53 1.05 -0.46 6.23
CA GLU A 53 0.91 -1.73 6.97
C GLU A 53 -0.54 -2.23 6.97
N ARG A 54 -1.49 -1.34 7.30
CA ARG A 54 -2.93 -1.66 7.27
C ARG A 54 -3.41 -2.07 5.88
N TRP A 55 -2.90 -1.43 4.83
CA TRP A 55 -3.24 -1.77 3.45
C TRP A 55 -2.69 -3.15 3.05
N VAL A 56 -1.46 -3.47 3.47
CA VAL A 56 -0.84 -4.79 3.25
C VAL A 56 -1.64 -5.87 3.98
N GLU A 57 -1.99 -5.64 5.24
CA GLU A 57 -2.82 -6.56 6.03
C GLU A 57 -4.21 -6.76 5.40
N SER A 58 -4.85 -5.68 4.96
CA SER A 58 -6.14 -5.76 4.27
C SER A 58 -6.05 -6.51 2.94
N SER A 59 -4.97 -6.34 2.18
CA SER A 59 -4.76 -7.05 0.92
C SER A 59 -4.45 -8.53 1.15
N ALA A 60 -3.65 -8.85 2.18
CA ALA A 60 -3.35 -10.22 2.58
C ALA A 60 -4.62 -10.94 3.06
N LEU A 61 -5.48 -10.25 3.83
CA LEU A 61 -6.76 -10.78 4.28
C LEU A 61 -7.71 -11.05 3.11
N MET A 62 -7.78 -10.15 2.13
CA MET A 62 -8.55 -10.39 0.88
C MET A 62 -8.04 -11.59 0.08
N LEU A 63 -6.74 -11.85 0.09
CA LEU A 63 -6.17 -13.03 -0.56
C LEU A 63 -6.47 -14.31 0.23
N ALA A 64 -6.45 -14.26 1.57
CA ALA A 64 -6.82 -15.38 2.42
C ALA A 64 -8.28 -15.82 2.20
N ASP A 65 -9.22 -14.86 2.11
CA ASP A 65 -10.63 -15.16 1.83
C ASP A 65 -10.85 -15.80 0.46
N ARG A 66 -10.05 -15.42 -0.55
CA ARG A 66 -10.10 -16.02 -1.90
C ARG A 66 -9.55 -17.44 -1.96
N VAL A 67 -8.73 -17.85 -0.99
CA VAL A 67 -8.20 -19.22 -0.89
C VAL A 67 -9.18 -20.12 -0.14
N THR A 68 -9.94 -19.59 0.82
CA THR A 68 -10.92 -20.36 1.61
C THR A 68 -12.11 -20.83 0.77
N PHE A 69 -12.61 -20.02 -0.17
CA PHE A 69 -13.57 -20.49 -1.17
C PHE A 69 -12.82 -21.20 -2.30
N GLY A 70 -12.50 -22.47 -2.06
CA GLY A 70 -12.03 -23.38 -3.10
C GLY A 70 -12.89 -23.26 -4.35
N ARG A 71 -12.25 -23.16 -5.52
CA ARG A 71 -12.96 -23.18 -6.80
C ARG A 71 -13.97 -24.32 -6.77
N PRO A 72 -15.26 -24.10 -7.11
CA PRO A 72 -16.14 -25.23 -7.36
C PRO A 72 -15.46 -26.05 -8.43
N ARG A 73 -15.17 -27.33 -8.13
CA ARG A 73 -14.75 -28.28 -9.14
C ARG A 73 -15.82 -28.20 -10.22
N ARG A 74 -15.42 -27.75 -11.40
CA ARG A 74 -16.26 -27.82 -12.58
C ARG A 74 -16.34 -29.30 -12.90
N ASP A 75 -17.37 -29.95 -12.36
CA ASP A 75 -17.80 -31.27 -12.77
C ASP A 75 -18.28 -31.15 -14.21
N ARG A 76 -17.46 -31.67 -15.11
CA ARG A 76 -17.90 -32.05 -16.45
C ARG A 76 -17.16 -33.31 -16.84
#